data_AF-A0A8H6AJE9-F1
#
_entry.id   AF-A0A8H6AJE9-F1
#
_cell.length_a   1.000
_cell.length_b   1.000
_cell.length_c   1.000
_cell.angle_alpha   90.00
_cell.angle_beta   90.00
_cell.angle_gamma   90.00
#
_symmetry.space_group_name_H-M   'P 1'
#
loop_
_entity.id
_entity.type
_entity.pdbx_description
1 polymer ?
#
loop_
_entity_poly.entity_id
_entity_poly.type
_entity_poly.pdbx_seq_one_letter_code
_entity_poly.pdbx_strand_id
1 'polypeptide(L)' 'MRYILDQKDNAILTTIQNLFGFGKVTLRSKTDGVYRYTVTGFKSMNDVIFYFKAFPLLTKKAQSFEK' A
#
# COMPACT_ATOMS: atom_id res chain seq x y z
N MET A 1 8.29 -9.31 -3.58
CA MET A 1 7.57 -8.07 -3.94
C MET A 1 6.81 -7.56 -2.72
N ARG A 2 6.75 -6.24 -2.51
CA ARG A 2 6.02 -5.62 -1.38
C ARG A 2 5.34 -4.34 -1.88
N TYR A 3 4.12 -4.08 -1.42
CA TYR A 3 3.46 -2.79 -1.60
C TYR A 3 3.50 -2.02 -0.29
N ILE A 4 3.94 -0.76 -0.34
CA ILE A 4 4.23 0.05 0.84
C ILE A 4 3.66 1.45 0.65
N LEU A 5 3.02 1.97 1.69
CA LEU A 5 2.55 3.35 1.78
C LEU A 5 2.90 3.94 3.15
N ASP A 6 3.55 5.11 3.16
CA ASP A 6 3.89 5.84 4.38
C ASP A 6 3.01 7.08 4.51
N GLN A 7 2.48 7.34 5.70
CA GLN A 7 1.65 8.51 5.99
C GLN A 7 1.65 8.84 7.49
N LYS A 8 1.53 10.12 7.86
CA LYS A 8 1.39 10.55 9.27
C LYS A 8 -0.01 10.29 9.82
N ASP A 9 -1.01 10.43 8.97
CA ASP A 9 -2.39 10.06 9.30
C ASP A 9 -2.54 8.52 9.29
N ASN A 10 -2.74 7.95 10.47
CA ASN A 10 -2.99 6.53 10.64
C ASN A 10 -4.39 6.13 10.15
N ALA A 11 -5.38 6.99 10.29
CA ALA A 11 -6.77 6.67 9.98
C ALA A 11 -6.94 6.38 8.48
N ILE A 12 -6.32 7.17 7.61
CA ILE A 12 -6.37 6.92 6.16
C ILE A 12 -5.68 5.60 5.78
N LEU A 13 -4.59 5.23 6.47
CA LEU A 13 -3.92 3.95 6.22
C LEU A 13 -4.79 2.77 6.69
N THR A 14 -5.49 2.90 7.81
CA THR A 14 -6.46 1.90 8.28
C THR A 14 -7.63 1.77 7.31
N THR A 15 -8.15 2.86 6.75
CA THR A 15 -9.20 2.81 5.72
C THR A 15 -8.73 2.07 4.46
N ILE A 16 -7.49 2.32 4.01
CA ILE A 16 -6.90 1.61 2.86
C ILE A 16 -6.69 0.12 3.19
N GLN A 17 -6.22 -0.21 4.39
CA GLN A 17 -6.10 -1.58 4.86
C GLN A 17 -7.47 -2.29 4.81
N ASN A 18 -8.53 -1.62 5.28
CA ASN A 18 -9.89 -2.16 5.26
C ASN A 18 -10.44 -2.32 3.83
N LEU A 19 -10.10 -1.40 2.91
CA LEU A 19 -10.47 -1.50 1.48
C LEU A 19 -9.90 -2.77 0.85
N PHE A 20 -8.62 -3.08 1.11
CA PHE A 20 -7.99 -4.29 0.59
C PHE A 20 -8.33 -5.55 1.39
N GLY A 21 -8.71 -5.41 2.66
CA GLY A 21 -9.02 -6.53 3.56
C GLY A 21 -7.78 -7.30 4.06
N PHE A 22 -6.58 -6.79 3.81
CA PHE A 22 -5.32 -7.42 4.21
C PHE A 22 -4.20 -6.39 4.43
N GLY A 23 -3.01 -6.88 4.79
CA GLY A 23 -1.85 -6.04 5.09
C GLY A 23 -1.83 -5.54 6.54
N LYS A 24 -0.79 -4.78 6.86
CA LYS A 24 -0.55 -4.30 8.24
C LYS A 24 -0.18 -2.83 8.24
N VAL A 25 -0.79 -2.07 9.15
CA VAL A 25 -0.36 -0.70 9.49
C VAL A 25 0.52 -0.76 10.74
N THR A 26 1.70 -0.15 10.69
CA THR A 26 2.65 -0.10 11.81
C THR A 26 3.25 1.27 11.96
N LEU A 27 3.45 1.74 13.20
CA LEU A 27 4.26 2.92 13.47
C LEU A 27 5.70 2.67 13.02
N ARG A 28 6.27 3.59 12.25
CA ARG A 28 7.60 3.45 11.68
C ARG A 28 8.64 3.93 12.70
N SER A 29 9.47 3.00 13.16
CA SER A 29 10.57 3.29 14.08
C SER A 29 11.53 4.33 13.48
N LYS A 30 12.11 5.19 14.33
CA LYS A 30 13.07 6.23 13.93
C LYS A 30 12.49 7.31 13.00
N THR A 31 11.17 7.49 13.01
CA THR A 31 10.49 8.59 12.32
C THR A 31 9.56 9.29 13.29
N ASP A 32 9.30 10.58 13.05
CA ASP A 32 8.40 11.38 13.87
C ASP A 32 6.94 11.15 13.45
N GLY A 33 6.28 10.23 14.13
CA GLY A 33 4.83 9.99 13.99
C GLY A 33 4.39 9.48 12.62
N VAL A 34 5.26 8.82 11.85
CA VAL A 34 4.89 8.26 10.54
C VAL A 34 4.47 6.80 10.70
N TYR A 35 3.35 6.45 10.08
CA TYR A 35 2.84 5.10 9.98
C TYR A 35 3.13 4.53 8.59
N ARG A 36 3.22 3.21 8.52
CA ARG A 36 3.46 2.47 7.29
C ARG A 36 2.42 1.39 7.12
N TYR A 37 1.69 1.44 6.02
CA TYR A 37 0.92 0.31 5.51
C TYR A 37 1.82 -0.57 4.65
N THR A 38 1.89 -1.87 4.97
CA THR A 38 2.68 -2.86 4.22
C THR A 38 1.81 -4.04 3.82
N VAL A 39 1.87 -4.40 2.54
CA VAL A 39 1.32 -5.65 2.01
C VAL A 39 2.48 -6.53 1.54
N THR A 40 2.46 -7.77 2.01
CA THR A 40 3.40 -8.83 1.61
C THR A 40 2.63 -10.11 1.30
N GLY A 41 3.29 -11.07 0.64
CA GLY A 41 2.71 -12.35 0.24
C GLY A 41 2.19 -12.35 -1.20
N PHE A 42 2.29 -13.50 -1.87
CA PHE A 42 1.97 -13.63 -3.29
C PHE A 42 0.49 -13.38 -3.58
N LYS A 43 -0.42 -14.00 -2.82
CA LYS A 43 -1.87 -13.83 -2.99
C LYS A 43 -2.29 -12.36 -2.86
N SER A 44 -1.94 -11.73 -1.74
CA SER A 44 -2.26 -10.33 -1.47
C SER A 44 -1.67 -9.37 -2.50
N MET A 45 -0.48 -9.66 -3.02
CA MET A 45 0.11 -8.85 -4.08
C MET A 45 -0.62 -8.98 -5.41
N ASN A 46 -1.14 -10.16 -5.76
CA ASN A 46 -1.98 -10.31 -6.94
C ASN A 46 -3.22 -9.43 -6.84
N ASP A 47 -3.88 -9.39 -5.68
CA ASP A 47 -5.06 -8.56 -5.46
C ASP A 47 -4.74 -7.05 -5.61
N VAL A 48 -3.58 -6.59 -5.11
CA VAL A 48 -3.10 -5.22 -5.33
C VAL A 48 -2.84 -4.93 -6.82
N ILE A 49 -2.24 -5.89 -7.54
CA ILE A 49 -2.01 -5.77 -8.99
C ILE A 49 -3.34 -5.69 -9.75
N PHE A 50 -4.31 -6.55 -9.42
CA PHE A 50 -5.64 -6.51 -10.02
C PHE A 50 -6.33 -5.17 -9.78
N TYR A 51 -6.23 -4.62 -8.57
CA TYR A 51 -6.78 -3.30 -8.27
C TYR A 51 -6.20 -2.21 -9.17
N PHE A 52 -4.88 -2.13 -9.32
CA PHE A 52 -4.25 -1.10 -10.17
C PHE A 52 -4.37 -1.36 -11.66
N LYS A 53 -4.69 -2.58 -12.10
CA LYS A 53 -5.13 -2.86 -13.48
C LYS A 53 -6.54 -2.35 -13.75
N ALA A 54 -7.45 -2.49 -12.78
CA ALA A 54 -8.82 -1.97 -12.88
C ALA A 54 -8.89 -0.44 -12.70
N PHE A 55 -8.00 0.12 -11.87
CA PHE A 55 -7.89 1.54 -11.59
C PHE A 55 -6.47 2.03 -11.89
N PRO A 56 -6.15 2.31 -13.18
CA PRO A 56 -4.79 2.61 -13.61
C PRO A 56 -4.20 3.84 -12.93
N LEU A 57 -2.91 3.75 -12.57
CA LEU A 57 -2.14 4.89 -12.11
C LEU A 57 -1.90 5.84 -13.29
N LEU A 58 -2.24 7.12 -13.12
CA LEU A 58 -2.13 8.12 -14.20
C LEU A 58 -0.78 8.84 -14.22
N THR A 59 0.05 8.64 -13.19
CA THR A 59 1.34 9.35 -13.04
C THR A 59 2.51 8.48 -13.49
N LYS A 60 3.73 9.02 -13.43
CA LYS A 60 4.97 8.27 -13.69
C LYS A 60 5.10 6.98 -12.86
N LYS A 61 4.34 6.86 -11.77
CA LYS A 61 4.29 5.64 -10.93
C LYS A 61 3.73 4.42 -11.67
N ALA A 62 2.96 4.61 -12.75
CA ALA A 62 2.54 3.52 -13.63
C ALA A 62 3.73 2.76 -14.22
N GLN A 63 4.80 3.48 -14.59
CA GLN A 63 6.02 2.85 -15.13
C GLN A 63 6.72 1.97 -14.09
N SER A 64 6.63 2.34 -12.80
CA SER A 64 7.15 1.51 -11.69
C SER A 64 6.25 0.33 -11.34
N PHE A 65 4.99 0.34 -11.79
CA PHE A 65 4.05 -0.76 -11.58
C PHE A 65 4.20 -1.84 -12.66
N GLU A 66 4.46 -1.44 -13.91
CA GLU A 66 4.68 -2.35 -15.04
C GLU A 66 6.08 -2.99 -15.06
N LYS A 67 7.02 -2.46 -14.28
CA LYS A 67 8.42 -2.90 -14.22
C LYS A 67 8.67 -3.87 -13.07
#